data_AF-A0A8T4SRW5-F1
#
_entry.id   AF-A0A8T4SRW5-F1
#
_cell.length_a   1.000
_cell.length_b   1.000
_cell.length_c   1.000
_cell.angle_alpha   90.00
_cell.angle_beta   90.00
_cell.angle_gamma   90.00
#
_symmetry.space_group_name_H-M   'P 1'
#
loop_
_entity.id
_entity.type
_entity.pdbx_description
1 polymer ?
#
loop_
_entity_poly.entity_id
_entity_poly.type
_entity_poly.pdbx_seq_one_letter_code
_entity_poly.pdbx_strand_id
1 'polypeptide(L)'
;NANIDWGQDVKALGEYVQENHIENISIALYAIEDPSSYGISYTPLTHFGSTLKDGKKYMECSPVNGYVAISVTYLQGDALENPECFAWLRDKQPIGRAGTSILIFSIG
;
A
#
# COMPACT_ATOMS: atom_id res chain seq x y z
N ASN A 1 14.71 15.56 17.50
CA ASN A 1 14.80 15.89 16.06
C ASN A 1 13.81 15.02 15.30
N ALA A 2 12.57 15.45 15.17
CA ALA A 2 11.51 14.71 14.47
C ALA A 2 11.10 15.54 13.25
N ASN A 3 11.69 15.26 12.10
CA ASN A 3 11.30 15.88 10.83
C ASN A 3 11.68 15.04 9.60
N ILE A 4 11.77 13.70 9.75
CA ILE A 4 12.21 12.76 8.69
C ILE A 4 11.28 11.54 8.51
N ASP A 5 10.40 11.21 9.47
CA ASP A 5 9.75 9.88 9.54
C ASP A 5 8.38 9.72 8.83
N TRP A 6 7.90 10.67 8.03
CA TRP A 6 6.55 10.56 7.42
C TRP A 6 6.52 9.98 6.00
N GLY A 7 7.65 9.48 5.49
CA GLY A 7 7.74 8.94 4.13
C GLY A 7 8.79 7.85 3.91
N GLN A 8 9.53 7.42 4.93
CA GLN A 8 10.66 6.51 4.77
C GLN A 8 10.25 5.16 4.14
N ASP A 9 9.15 4.56 4.59
CA ASP A 9 8.72 3.28 4.07
C ASP A 9 8.14 3.39 2.65
N VAL A 10 7.50 4.52 2.31
CA VAL A 10 7.02 4.79 0.93
C VAL A 10 8.20 5.04 -0.02
N LYS A 11 9.25 5.73 0.46
CA LYS A 11 10.51 5.84 -0.29
C LYS A 11 11.14 4.47 -0.55
N ALA A 12 11.24 3.63 0.48
CA ALA A 12 11.74 2.26 0.33
C ALA A 12 10.88 1.42 -0.63
N LEU A 13 9.57 1.70 -0.70
CA LEU A 13 8.69 1.08 -1.70
C LEU A 13 9.03 1.54 -3.12
N GLY A 14 9.34 2.82 -3.31
CA GLY A 14 9.83 3.33 -4.59
C GLY A 14 11.12 2.67 -5.05
N GLU A 15 12.08 2.51 -4.14
CA GLU A 15 13.34 1.80 -4.38
C GLU A 15 13.06 0.33 -4.79
N TYR A 16 12.21 -0.38 -4.03
CA TYR A 16 11.83 -1.76 -4.35
C TYR A 16 11.19 -1.89 -5.73
N VAL A 17 10.24 -1.01 -6.07
CA VAL A 17 9.53 -1.00 -7.37
C VAL A 17 10.52 -0.82 -8.52
N GLN A 18 11.47 0.11 -8.36
CA GLN A 18 12.49 0.38 -9.37
C GLN A 18 13.45 -0.80 -9.55
N GLU A 19 13.97 -1.35 -8.44
CA GLU A 19 14.93 -2.47 -8.46
C GLU A 19 14.34 -3.74 -9.08
N ASN A 20 13.02 -3.95 -8.90
CA ASN A 20 12.32 -5.12 -9.42
C ASN A 20 11.63 -4.89 -10.77
N HIS A 21 11.83 -3.71 -11.39
CA HIS A 21 11.21 -3.34 -12.67
C HIS A 21 9.67 -3.50 -12.68
N ILE A 22 9.02 -3.14 -11.58
CA ILE A 22 7.56 -3.24 -11.46
C ILE A 22 6.92 -2.03 -12.15
N GLU A 23 6.25 -2.26 -13.29
CA GLU A 23 5.66 -1.18 -14.09
C GLU A 23 4.42 -0.54 -13.44
N ASN A 24 3.63 -1.33 -12.72
CA ASN A 24 2.47 -0.85 -11.96
C ASN A 24 2.21 -1.79 -10.77
N ILE A 25 1.85 -1.21 -9.62
CA ILE A 25 1.53 -1.92 -8.39
C ILE A 25 0.20 -1.43 -7.80
N SER A 26 -0.61 -2.33 -7.26
CA SER A 26 -1.81 -1.95 -6.50
C SER A 26 -1.42 -1.57 -5.07
N ILE A 27 -1.91 -0.43 -4.55
CA ILE A 27 -1.45 0.11 -3.27
C ILE A 27 -2.59 0.30 -2.28
N ALA A 28 -2.44 -0.27 -1.08
CA ALA A 28 -3.28 -0.09 0.09
C ALA A 28 -2.45 0.31 1.32
N LEU A 29 -2.10 1.58 1.45
CA LEU A 29 -1.26 2.06 2.57
C LEU A 29 -2.04 2.92 3.53
N TYR A 30 -1.79 2.72 4.82
CA TYR A 30 -2.04 3.71 5.84
C TYR A 30 -0.97 4.81 5.76
N ALA A 31 -1.09 5.68 4.75
CA ALA A 31 -0.13 6.74 4.47
C ALA A 31 -0.81 8.09 4.25
N ILE A 32 -0.09 9.15 4.59
CA ILE A 32 -0.54 10.55 4.45
C ILE A 32 -0.15 11.10 3.07
N GLU A 33 0.99 10.65 2.53
CA GLU A 33 1.53 11.12 1.27
C GLU A 33 1.14 10.23 0.08
N ASP A 34 1.06 10.84 -1.10
CA ASP A 34 0.79 10.15 -2.37
C ASP A 34 2.06 9.41 -2.85
N PRO A 35 2.00 8.06 -3.04
CA PRO A 35 3.14 7.26 -3.52
C PRO A 35 3.75 7.72 -4.84
N SER A 36 3.00 8.44 -5.69
CA SER A 36 3.51 8.99 -6.96
C SER A 36 4.65 9.99 -6.75
N SER A 37 4.71 10.65 -5.59
CA SER A 37 5.82 11.55 -5.22
C SER A 37 7.16 10.81 -5.08
N TYR A 38 7.14 9.48 -4.98
CA TYR A 38 8.30 8.59 -4.90
C TYR A 38 8.57 7.83 -6.21
N GLY A 39 7.99 8.29 -7.32
CA GLY A 39 8.21 7.69 -8.65
C GLY A 39 7.47 6.38 -8.87
N ILE A 40 6.47 6.07 -8.04
CA ILE A 40 5.70 4.82 -8.13
C ILE A 40 4.50 5.04 -9.06
N SER A 41 4.42 4.25 -10.13
CA SER A 41 3.19 4.07 -10.90
C SER A 41 2.28 3.07 -10.19
N TYR A 42 1.07 3.47 -9.82
CA TYR A 42 0.21 2.62 -9.02
C TYR A 42 -1.29 2.74 -9.31
N THR A 43 -2.01 1.68 -8.93
CA THR A 43 -3.47 1.66 -8.84
C THR A 43 -3.88 1.80 -7.36
N PRO A 44 -4.57 2.89 -6.97
CA PRO A 44 -5.01 3.05 -5.59
C PRO A 44 -6.07 2.00 -5.25
N LEU A 45 -5.87 1.26 -4.16
CA LEU A 45 -6.92 0.49 -3.49
C LEU A 45 -7.50 1.26 -2.30
N THR A 46 -6.78 2.26 -1.79
CA THR A 46 -7.22 3.13 -0.70
C THR A 46 -7.01 4.59 -1.06
N HIS A 47 -7.69 5.48 -0.34
CA HIS A 47 -7.36 6.90 -0.34
C HIS A 47 -6.00 7.15 0.34
N PHE A 48 -5.36 8.26 -0.01
CA PHE A 48 -4.15 8.78 0.66
C PHE A 48 -4.44 10.18 1.22
N GLY A 49 -3.92 10.44 2.42
CA GLY A 49 -4.13 11.72 3.11
C GLY A 49 -5.61 12.06 3.32
N SER A 50 -5.98 13.33 3.11
CA SER A 50 -7.37 13.81 3.24
C SER A 50 -8.21 13.64 1.97
N THR A 51 -7.73 12.87 0.99
CA THR A 51 -8.42 12.71 -0.30
C THR A 51 -9.68 11.88 -0.11
N LEU A 52 -10.82 12.43 -0.54
CA LEU A 52 -12.12 11.75 -0.52
C LEU A 52 -12.61 11.55 -1.95
N LYS A 53 -13.19 10.39 -2.23
CA LYS A 53 -13.92 10.11 -3.47
C LYS A 53 -15.41 10.16 -3.15
N ASP A 54 -16.15 11.04 -3.83
CA ASP A 54 -17.57 11.28 -3.58
C ASP A 54 -17.91 11.60 -2.10
N GLY A 55 -16.99 12.32 -1.43
CA GLY A 55 -17.12 12.68 -0.02
C GLY A 55 -16.86 11.54 0.97
N LYS A 56 -16.40 10.38 0.49
CA LYS A 56 -16.07 9.21 1.33
C LYS A 56 -14.62 8.78 1.15
N LYS A 57 -14.08 8.13 2.17
CA LYS A 57 -12.79 7.43 2.08
C LYS A 57 -12.93 6.32 1.05
N TYR A 58 -12.11 6.37 0.00
CA TYR A 58 -12.10 5.32 -1.02
C TYR A 58 -11.40 4.06 -0.47
N MET A 59 -11.99 2.90 -0.76
CA MET A 59 -11.53 1.58 -0.36
C MET A 59 -12.02 0.55 -1.40
N GLU A 60 -11.10 -0.15 -2.06
CA GLU A 60 -11.34 -1.28 -2.95
C GLU A 60 -10.73 -2.54 -2.33
N CYS A 61 -11.61 -3.38 -1.78
CA CYS A 61 -11.23 -4.57 -1.03
C CYS A 61 -11.17 -5.83 -1.90
N SER A 62 -11.69 -5.77 -3.14
CA SER A 62 -11.76 -6.94 -4.01
C SER A 62 -10.34 -7.46 -4.32
N PRO A 63 -10.14 -8.79 -4.36
CA PRO A 63 -8.87 -9.35 -4.79
C PRO A 63 -8.47 -8.82 -6.18
N VAL A 64 -7.18 -8.50 -6.31
CA VAL A 64 -6.58 -8.03 -7.57
C VAL A 64 -5.43 -8.94 -7.96
N ASN A 65 -5.12 -8.97 -9.26
CA ASN A 65 -3.97 -9.69 -9.79
C ASN A 65 -2.75 -8.76 -9.91
N GLY A 66 -1.56 -9.35 -10.02
CA GLY A 66 -0.29 -8.64 -10.13
C GLY A 66 0.32 -8.30 -8.78
N TYR A 67 1.08 -7.21 -8.74
CA TYR A 67 1.75 -6.78 -7.52
C TYR A 67 0.82 -5.99 -6.60
N VAL A 68 0.92 -6.24 -5.30
CA VAL A 68 0.16 -5.51 -4.27
C VAL A 68 1.10 -5.08 -3.15
N ALA A 69 1.16 -3.79 -2.86
CA ALA A 69 1.81 -3.25 -1.68
C ALA A 69 0.75 -2.84 -0.65
N ILE A 70 0.85 -3.37 0.56
CA ILE A 70 -0.12 -3.12 1.64
C ILE A 70 0.60 -2.82 2.96
N SER A 71 0.09 -1.85 3.71
CA SER A 71 0.60 -1.57 5.06
C SER A 71 0.20 -2.69 6.02
N VAL A 72 1.09 -3.07 6.94
CA VAL A 72 0.82 -4.10 7.95
C VAL A 72 -0.44 -3.76 8.76
N THR A 73 -0.67 -2.48 9.06
CA THR A 73 -1.88 -1.97 9.72
C THR A 73 -3.15 -2.38 8.97
N TYR A 74 -3.24 -2.06 7.67
CA TYR A 74 -4.42 -2.45 6.86
C TYR A 74 -4.53 -3.97 6.67
N LEU A 75 -3.42 -4.69 6.56
CA LEU A 75 -3.45 -6.16 6.46
C LEU A 75 -4.04 -6.80 7.73
N GLN A 76 -3.73 -6.24 8.90
CA GLN A 76 -4.28 -6.69 10.20
C GLN A 76 -5.75 -6.29 10.39
N GLY A 77 -6.31 -5.45 9.51
CA GLY A 77 -7.68 -4.95 9.63
C GLY A 77 -7.79 -3.69 10.49
N ASP A 78 -6.67 -3.14 10.95
CA ASP A 78 -6.64 -1.94 11.78
C ASP A 78 -6.89 -0.69 10.95
N ALA A 79 -7.57 0.30 11.56
CA ALA A 79 -7.95 1.56 10.93
C ALA A 79 -8.84 1.41 9.66
N LEU A 80 -9.43 0.22 9.44
CA LEU A 80 -10.43 -0.05 8.41
C LEU A 80 -11.84 -0.11 9.02
N GLU A 81 -12.84 0.31 8.25
CA GLU A 81 -14.25 0.14 8.66
C GLU A 81 -14.66 -1.35 8.65
N ASN A 82 -14.10 -2.12 7.71
CA ASN A 82 -14.24 -3.56 7.63
C ASN A 82 -12.86 -4.22 7.84
N PRO A 83 -12.60 -4.85 9.01
CA PRO A 83 -11.35 -5.54 9.27
C PRO A 83 -11.02 -6.65 8.26
N GLU A 84 -12.02 -7.20 7.57
CA GLU A 84 -11.83 -8.30 6.61
C GLU A 84 -11.53 -7.82 5.18
N CYS A 85 -11.46 -6.51 4.94
CA CYS A 85 -11.27 -5.92 3.61
C CYS A 85 -10.07 -6.50 2.85
N PHE A 86 -8.91 -6.68 3.51
CA PHE A 86 -7.71 -7.26 2.90
C PHE A 86 -7.37 -8.66 3.45
N ALA A 87 -8.34 -9.35 4.06
CA ALA A 87 -8.12 -10.67 4.65
C ALA A 87 -7.62 -11.70 3.63
N TRP A 88 -7.97 -11.54 2.35
CA TRP A 88 -7.55 -12.40 1.25
C TRP A 88 -6.02 -12.43 1.00
N LEU A 89 -5.27 -11.47 1.56
CA LEU A 89 -3.81 -11.44 1.55
C LEU A 89 -3.17 -12.14 2.75
N ARG A 90 -3.90 -12.39 3.84
CA ARG A 90 -3.33 -12.91 5.11
C ARG A 90 -2.73 -14.30 4.99
N ASP A 91 -3.31 -15.14 4.13
CA ASP A 91 -2.84 -16.50 3.87
C ASP A 91 -1.80 -16.56 2.73
N LYS A 92 -1.37 -15.40 2.20
CA LYS A 92 -0.36 -15.31 1.15
C LYS A 92 1.00 -15.03 1.76
N GLN A 93 2.05 -15.53 1.11
CA GLN A 93 3.42 -15.20 1.50
C GLN A 93 3.85 -13.91 0.77
N PRO A 94 4.30 -12.87 1.48
CA PRO A 94 4.87 -11.69 0.83
C PRO A 94 6.16 -12.06 0.11
N ILE A 95 6.35 -11.50 -1.09
CA ILE A 95 7.57 -11.66 -1.89
C ILE A 95 8.65 -10.64 -1.49
N GLY A 96 8.27 -9.61 -0.75
CA GLY A 96 9.17 -8.55 -0.32
C GLY A 96 8.56 -7.68 0.77
N ARG A 97 9.38 -6.79 1.32
CA ARG A 97 8.98 -5.78 2.30
C ARG A 97 9.73 -4.50 2.01
N ALA A 98 9.00 -3.40 1.97
CA ALA A 98 9.57 -2.06 1.89
C ALA A 98 9.57 -1.42 3.28
N GLY A 99 10.77 -1.06 3.74
CA GLY A 99 10.98 -0.54 5.08
C GLY A 99 10.45 -1.47 6.17
N THR A 100 9.79 -0.92 7.19
CA THR A 100 9.28 -1.70 8.32
C THR A 100 7.76 -1.94 8.29
N SER A 101 6.99 -1.30 7.43
CA SER A 101 5.53 -1.35 7.51
C SER A 101 4.81 -1.78 6.23
N ILE A 102 5.51 -1.99 5.11
CA ILE A 102 4.87 -2.30 3.83
C ILE A 102 5.26 -3.69 3.35
N LEU A 103 4.27 -4.57 3.20
CA LEU A 103 4.45 -5.90 2.61
C LEU A 103 4.07 -5.87 1.14
N ILE A 104 4.83 -6.60 0.33
CA ILE A 104 4.64 -6.69 -1.12
C ILE A 104 4.30 -8.13 -1.49
N PHE A 105 3.22 -8.32 -2.24
CA PHE A 105 2.72 -9.59 -2.69
C PHE A 105 2.72 -9.66 -4.22
N SER A 106 2.80 -10.88 -4.75
CA SER A 106 2.52 -11.19 -6.15
C SER A 106 1.35 -12.16 -6.21
N ILE A 107 0.29 -11.76 -6.90
CA ILE A 107 -0.99 -12.48 -7.00
C ILE A 107 -1.21 -12.88 -8.46
N GLY A 108 -1.49 -14.16 -8.70
CA GLY A 108 -1.68 -14.74 -10.03
C GLY A 108 -3.06 -15.38 -10.20
#